data_AF-A0A966QW14-F1
#
_entry.id   AF-A0A966QW14-F1
#
_cell.length_a   1.000
_cell.length_b   1.000
_cell.length_c   1.000
_cell.angle_alpha   90.00
_cell.angle_beta   90.00
_cell.angle_gamma   90.00
#
_symmetry.space_group_name_H-M   'P 1'
#
loop_
_entity.id
_entity.type
_entity.pdbx_description
1 polymer ?
#
loop_
_entity_poly.entity_id
_entity_poly.type
_entity_poly.pdbx_seq_one_letter_code
_entity_poly.pdbx_strand_id
1 'polypeptide(L)'
;MSRCGQGPAATAARQTDRHGTPVPITALPNATTDRNALHRARRALRCLPFRLAFYQELERGALSSQQLSARTDWPRLCRRRLGSRRCEDHFIWLIRLGVLRREVDGQGLTERV
;
A
#
# COMPACT_ATOMS: atom_id res chain seq x y z
N MET A 1 16.04 -62.28 -11.61
CA MET A 1 14.70 -61.97 -12.18
C MET A 1 14.40 -60.51 -11.89
N SER A 2 14.01 -59.75 -12.93
CA SER A 2 13.24 -58.47 -12.95
C SER A 2 13.73 -57.29 -12.09
N ARG A 3 14.33 -56.21 -12.63
CA ARG A 3 13.82 -55.08 -13.47
C ARG A 3 12.78 -54.16 -12.81
N CYS A 4 12.92 -52.88 -13.20
CA CYS A 4 12.04 -51.70 -13.05
C CYS A 4 12.24 -50.92 -11.74
N GLY A 5 12.72 -49.67 -11.70
CA GLY A 5 12.88 -48.63 -12.70
C GLY A 5 11.92 -47.48 -12.41
N GLN A 6 12.42 -46.31 -12.02
CA GLN A 6 11.80 -45.01 -12.34
C GLN A 6 12.76 -43.87 -11.97
N GLY A 7 12.97 -42.96 -12.92
CA GLY A 7 13.83 -41.78 -12.80
C GLY A 7 13.18 -40.59 -12.08
N PRO A 8 13.51 -39.36 -12.49
CA PRO A 8 14.21 -38.40 -11.66
C PRO A 8 13.25 -37.54 -10.83
N ALA A 9 13.44 -37.50 -9.52
CA ALA A 9 12.86 -36.44 -8.71
C ALA A 9 13.65 -35.17 -9.01
N ALA A 10 13.02 -34.26 -9.77
CA ALA A 10 13.52 -32.94 -10.07
C ALA A 10 13.96 -32.24 -8.78
N THR A 11 15.28 -32.24 -8.54
CA THR A 11 15.91 -31.43 -7.51
C THR A 11 15.65 -29.97 -7.88
N ALA A 12 14.70 -29.37 -7.16
CA ALA A 12 14.35 -27.97 -7.25
C ALA A 12 15.64 -27.14 -7.29
N ALA A 13 15.79 -26.37 -8.36
CA ALA A 13 16.88 -25.43 -8.54
C ALA A 13 16.93 -24.51 -7.32
N ARG A 14 17.93 -24.71 -6.47
CA ARG A 14 18.26 -23.82 -5.37
C ARG A 14 18.76 -22.53 -6.00
N GLN A 15 17.95 -21.48 -5.96
CA GLN A 15 18.40 -20.14 -6.28
C GLN A 15 19.37 -19.70 -5.18
N THR A 16 20.67 -19.76 -5.45
CA THR A 16 21.73 -19.30 -4.54
C THR A 16 22.06 -17.84 -4.83
N ASP A 17 22.29 -17.04 -3.78
CA ASP A 17 22.94 -15.75 -3.94
C ASP A 17 24.42 -15.95 -4.37
N ARG A 18 25.14 -14.88 -4.69
CA ARG A 18 26.55 -14.95 -5.15
C ARG A 18 27.51 -15.59 -4.13
N HIS A 19 27.09 -15.79 -2.88
CA HIS A 19 27.85 -16.41 -1.79
C HIS A 19 27.27 -17.75 -1.31
N GLY A 20 26.26 -18.31 -1.98
CA GLY A 20 25.82 -19.69 -1.74
C GLY A 20 25.06 -19.93 -0.43
N THR A 21 24.52 -18.90 0.21
CA THR A 21 23.75 -19.07 1.46
C THR A 21 22.28 -19.39 1.20
N PRO A 22 21.71 -20.45 1.81
CA PRO A 22 20.27 -20.70 1.72
C PRO A 22 19.52 -19.69 2.59
N VAL A 23 18.82 -18.76 1.94
CA VAL A 23 17.95 -17.79 2.61
C VAL A 23 16.57 -18.40 2.87
N PRO A 24 16.05 -18.37 4.12
CA PRO A 24 14.69 -18.84 4.40
C PRO A 24 13.66 -17.91 3.74
N ILE A 25 12.60 -18.50 3.16
CA ILE A 25 11.51 -17.83 2.42
C ILE A 25 10.55 -17.13 3.41
N THR A 26 11.06 -16.19 4.20
CA THR A 26 10.24 -15.35 5.11
C THR A 26 10.83 -13.95 5.26
N ALA A 27 11.27 -13.37 4.14
CA ALA A 27 11.53 -11.95 4.06
C ALA A 27 10.79 -11.42 2.83
N LEU A 28 9.70 -10.67 3.04
CA LEU A 28 9.18 -9.77 2.01
C LEU A 28 10.33 -8.81 1.66
N PRO A 29 10.96 -8.93 0.49
CA PRO A 29 12.05 -8.05 0.15
C PRO A 29 11.44 -6.74 -0.32
N ASN A 30 11.86 -5.63 0.30
CA ASN A 30 11.79 -4.25 -0.19
C ASN A 30 10.76 -3.30 0.45
N ALA A 31 10.75 -3.21 1.79
CA ALA A 31 10.35 -1.96 2.44
C ALA A 31 11.27 -1.63 3.62
N THR A 32 12.54 -1.33 3.34
CA THR A 32 13.42 -0.62 4.29
C THR A 32 12.88 0.79 4.49
N THR A 33 11.81 0.92 5.27
CA THR A 33 11.21 2.23 5.59
C THR A 33 12.18 2.95 6.51
N ASP A 34 12.87 3.97 5.98
CA ASP A 34 13.75 4.86 6.73
C ASP A 34 13.05 5.34 8.02
N ARG A 35 13.73 5.20 9.17
CA ARG A 35 13.20 5.59 10.48
C ARG A 35 12.80 7.06 10.50
N ASN A 36 13.51 7.91 9.74
CA ASN A 36 13.17 9.32 9.58
C ASN A 36 11.92 9.51 8.71
N ALA A 37 11.74 8.72 7.65
CA ALA A 37 10.52 8.69 6.86
C ALA A 37 9.31 8.30 7.72
N LEU A 38 9.43 7.27 8.56
CA LEU A 38 8.36 6.87 9.48
C LEU A 38 8.06 7.95 10.53
N HIS A 39 9.08 8.62 11.06
CA HIS A 39 8.90 9.72 12.01
C HIS A 39 8.20 10.92 11.37
N ARG A 40 8.60 11.32 10.15
CA ARG A 40 7.94 12.38 9.38
C ARG A 40 6.49 12.01 9.10
N ALA A 41 6.22 10.80 8.63
CA ALA A 41 4.86 10.32 8.38
C ALA A 41 4.01 10.35 9.66
N ARG A 42 4.51 9.85 10.78
CA ARG A 42 3.78 9.88 12.07
C ARG A 42 3.43 11.30 12.52
N ARG A 43 4.37 12.24 12.44
CA ARG A 43 4.11 13.66 12.78
C ARG A 43 3.09 14.28 11.85
N ALA A 44 3.24 14.01 10.57
CA ALA A 44 2.39 14.55 9.53
C ALA A 44 0.94 14.02 9.67
N LEU A 45 0.74 12.71 9.76
CA LEU A 45 -0.58 12.09 9.87
C LEU A 45 -1.42 12.60 11.05
N ARG A 46 -0.80 13.00 12.17
CA ARG A 46 -1.51 13.57 13.33
C ARG A 46 -2.18 14.91 13.03
N CYS A 47 -1.66 15.67 12.08
CA CYS A 47 -2.18 16.96 11.64
C CYS A 47 -3.37 16.83 10.67
N LEU A 48 -3.63 15.63 10.16
CA LEU A 48 -4.74 15.39 9.25
C LEU A 48 -6.09 15.26 9.96
N PRO A 49 -7.19 15.57 9.27
CA PRO A 49 -8.54 15.43 9.79
C PRO A 49 -9.05 13.97 9.75
N PHE A 50 -8.22 12.98 9.43
CA PHE A 50 -8.64 11.58 9.25
C PHE A 50 -8.48 10.74 10.52
N ARG A 51 -9.42 9.82 10.73
CA ARG A 51 -9.41 8.80 11.78
C ARG A 51 -8.86 7.49 11.22
N LEU A 52 -8.52 6.53 12.09
CA LEU A 52 -8.03 5.22 11.67
C LEU A 52 -8.98 4.52 10.67
N ALA A 53 -10.29 4.62 10.91
CA ALA A 53 -11.31 3.99 10.06
C ALA A 53 -11.28 4.47 8.60
N PHE A 54 -10.80 5.69 8.33
CA PHE A 54 -10.59 6.16 6.95
C PHE A 54 -9.52 5.34 6.23
N TYR A 55 -8.42 5.02 6.90
CA TYR A 55 -7.35 4.21 6.30
C TYR A 55 -7.79 2.75 6.12
N GLN A 56 -8.55 2.20 7.07
CA GLN A 56 -9.15 0.88 6.94
C GLN A 56 -10.13 0.80 5.76
N GLU A 57 -10.81 1.90 5.44
CA GLU A 57 -11.67 1.95 4.26
C GLU A 57 -10.87 1.90 2.96
N LEU A 58 -9.73 2.61 2.92
CA LEU A 58 -8.84 2.60 1.76
C LEU A 58 -8.15 1.26 1.52
N GLU A 59 -8.01 0.42 2.55
CA GLU A 59 -7.56 -0.96 2.39
C GLU A 59 -8.57 -1.83 1.61
N ARG A 60 -9.86 -1.46 1.61
CA ARG A 60 -10.92 -2.19 0.91
C ARG A 60 -11.03 -1.80 -0.56
N GLY A 61 -10.56 -0.63 -0.95
CA GLY A 61 -10.63 -0.14 -2.31
C GLY A 61 -10.35 1.36 -2.43
N ALA A 62 -10.33 1.83 -3.67
CA ALA A 62 -10.12 3.24 -3.97
C ALA A 62 -11.30 4.10 -3.50
N LEU A 63 -10.99 5.32 -3.07
CA LEU A 63 -11.97 6.28 -2.61
C LEU A 63 -11.68 7.66 -3.20
N SER A 64 -12.66 8.23 -3.90
CA SER A 64 -12.57 9.58 -4.45
C SER A 64 -12.93 10.65 -3.42
N SER A 65 -12.47 11.88 -3.64
CA SER A 65 -12.79 13.02 -2.78
C SER A 65 -14.28 13.35 -2.76
N GLN A 66 -14.98 13.14 -3.88
CA GLN A 66 -16.44 13.25 -3.98
C GLN A 66 -17.13 12.20 -3.12
N GLN A 67 -16.76 10.92 -3.26
CA GLN A 67 -17.30 9.81 -2.48
C GLN A 67 -17.13 10.06 -0.99
N LEU A 68 -15.92 10.45 -0.55
CA LEU A 68 -15.67 10.75 0.86
C LEU A 68 -16.52 11.94 1.37
N SER A 69 -16.67 12.99 0.56
CA SER A 69 -17.45 14.18 0.98
C SER A 69 -18.96 13.94 1.04
N ALA A 70 -19.46 12.99 0.26
CA ALA A 70 -20.88 12.61 0.21
C ALA A 70 -21.28 11.61 1.31
N ARG A 71 -20.31 10.99 1.99
CA ARG A 71 -20.56 10.00 3.04
C ARG A 71 -21.29 10.60 4.25
N THR A 72 -22.36 9.93 4.66
CA THR A 72 -23.14 10.27 5.86
C THR A 72 -22.43 9.83 7.15
N ASP A 73 -21.61 8.78 7.06
CA ASP A 73 -20.79 8.24 8.15
C ASP A 73 -19.46 8.98 8.34
N TRP A 74 -19.32 10.20 7.80
CA TRP A 74 -18.13 11.04 7.94
C TRP A 74 -17.60 11.19 9.39
N PRO A 75 -18.40 11.20 10.48
CA PRO A 75 -17.86 11.31 11.84
C PRO A 75 -16.99 10.11 12.24
N ARG A 76 -17.16 8.96 11.58
CA ARG A 76 -16.32 7.76 11.80
C ARG A 76 -14.98 7.87 11.06
N LEU A 77 -14.98 8.54 9.90
CA LEU A 77 -13.82 8.63 9.01
C LEU A 77 -12.98 9.89 9.27
N CYS A 78 -13.62 10.98 9.68
CA CYS A 78 -13.02 12.30 9.82
C CYS A 78 -13.31 12.92 11.20
N ARG A 79 -12.46 13.86 11.63
CA ARG A 79 -12.66 14.67 12.85
C ARG A 79 -13.66 15.80 12.66
N ARG A 80 -13.88 16.23 11.41
CA ARG A 80 -14.84 17.26 11.00
C ARG A 80 -15.37 16.92 9.61
N ARG A 81 -16.54 17.48 9.25
CA ARG A 81 -17.08 17.33 7.89
C ARG A 81 -16.17 18.05 6.90
N LEU A 82 -15.82 17.38 5.80
CA LEU A 82 -14.97 17.91 4.74
C LEU A 82 -15.77 17.98 3.45
N GLY A 83 -15.67 19.10 2.74
CA GLY A 83 -16.15 19.19 1.35
C GLY A 83 -15.14 18.57 0.38
N SER A 84 -15.59 18.17 -0.80
CA SER A 84 -14.77 17.47 -1.81
C SER A 84 -13.43 18.15 -2.08
N ARG A 85 -13.40 19.48 -2.29
CA ARG A 85 -12.14 20.23 -2.48
C ARG A 85 -11.14 20.06 -1.33
N ARG A 86 -11.62 20.15 -0.08
CA ARG A 86 -10.72 19.93 1.07
C ARG A 86 -10.27 18.48 1.13
N CYS A 87 -11.14 17.51 0.83
CA CYS A 87 -10.72 16.09 0.76
C CYS A 87 -9.58 15.91 -0.24
N GLU A 88 -9.70 16.52 -1.43
CA GLU A 88 -8.68 16.49 -2.48
C GLU A 88 -7.34 17.05 -2.00
N ASP A 89 -7.34 18.24 -1.35
CA ASP A 89 -6.12 18.85 -0.81
C ASP A 89 -5.38 17.91 0.17
N HIS A 90 -6.13 17.21 1.04
CA HIS A 90 -5.53 16.26 1.98
C HIS A 90 -5.08 14.96 1.28
N PHE A 91 -5.77 14.50 0.24
CA PHE A 91 -5.37 13.34 -0.54
C PHE A 91 -4.05 13.60 -1.28
N ILE A 92 -3.91 14.76 -1.93
CA ILE A 92 -2.67 15.21 -2.56
C ILE A 92 -1.53 15.22 -1.53
N TRP A 93 -1.80 15.73 -0.33
CA TRP A 93 -0.79 15.76 0.72
C TRP A 93 -0.38 14.36 1.20
N LEU A 94 -1.34 13.46 1.38
CA LEU A 94 -1.09 12.06 1.71
C LEU A 94 -0.28 11.34 0.62
N ILE A 95 -0.51 11.66 -0.66
CA ILE A 95 0.28 11.16 -1.78
C ILE A 95 1.71 11.67 -1.73
N ARG A 96 1.91 12.98 -1.47
CA ARG A 96 3.25 13.58 -1.33
C ARG A 96 4.04 12.99 -0.16
N LEU A 97 3.37 12.54 0.89
CA LEU A 97 4.01 11.83 2.01
C LEU A 97 4.30 10.35 1.72
N GLY A 98 3.76 9.80 0.63
CA GLY A 98 3.82 8.38 0.32
C GLY A 98 2.90 7.50 1.15
N VAL A 99 1.91 8.08 1.84
CA VAL A 99 0.91 7.31 2.61
C VAL A 99 -0.15 6.76 1.69
N LEU A 100 -0.66 7.60 0.78
CA LEU A 100 -1.51 7.15 -0.30
C LEU A 100 -0.70 7.06 -1.58
N ARG A 101 -1.11 6.14 -2.43
CA ARG A 101 -0.73 6.15 -3.83
C ARG A 101 -2.01 6.43 -4.59
N ARG A 102 -1.94 7.31 -5.58
CA ARG A 102 -3.05 7.42 -6.51
C ARG A 102 -3.18 6.06 -7.20
N GLU A 103 -4.41 5.63 -7.38
CA GLU A 103 -4.68 4.48 -8.23
C GLU A 103 -4.20 4.84 -9.64
N VAL A 104 -3.05 4.27 -9.99
CA VAL A 104 -2.51 4.17 -11.34
C VAL A 104 -2.78 2.68 -11.56
N ASP A 105 -3.99 2.30 -11.98
CA ASP A 105 -4.23 1.92 -13.37
C ASP A 105 -5.68 1.42 -13.52
N GLY A 106 -6.40 1.69 -14.60
CA GLY A 106 -6.01 1.06 -15.85
C GLY A 106 -4.68 1.50 -16.48
N GLN A 107 -4.40 2.81 -16.48
CA GLN A 107 -3.12 3.51 -16.67
C GLN A 107 -3.39 4.94 -17.07
N GLY A 108 -3.08 5.90 -16.19
CA GLY A 108 -3.15 7.32 -16.56
C GLY A 108 -3.59 8.24 -15.43
N LEU A 109 -2.59 8.73 -14.70
CA LEU A 109 -2.74 9.95 -13.91
C LEU A 109 -3.08 11.11 -14.86
N THR A 110 -4.29 11.65 -14.71
CA THR A 110 -4.85 12.93 -15.24
C THR A 110 -5.63 12.81 -16.54
N GLU A 111 -6.95 12.98 -16.44
CA GLU A 111 -7.72 13.51 -17.56
C GLU A 111 -7.11 14.87 -17.93
N ARG A 112 -6.87 15.03 -19.22
CA ARG A 112 -6.13 16.11 -19.83
C ARG A 112 -7.16 17.12 -20.35
N VAL A 113 -6.97 18.39 -19.96
CA VAL A 113 -7.59 19.64 -20.44
C VAL A 113 -9.07 19.85 -20.12
#